data_AF-A0A536SQK9-F1
#
_entry.id   AF-A0A536SQK9-F1
#
_cell.length_a   1.000
_cell.length_b   1.000
_cell.length_c   1.000
_cell.angle_alpha   90.00
_cell.angle_beta   90.00
_cell.angle_gamma   90.00
#
_symmetry.space_group_name_H-M   'P 1'
#
loop_
_entity.id
_entity.type
_entity.pdbx_description
1 polymer ?
#
loop_
_entity_poly.entity_id
_entity_poly.type
_entity_poly.pdbx_seq_one_letter_code
_entity_poly.pdbx_strand_id
1 'polypeptide(L)'
;MATTLRMLQTAGISAGAMIADGKVRVWLSQPDPDLPPWLYEGTDREYAAHWLAAYVVYFYPKSDLAKVWHLVRHANAALGQAK
;
A
#
# COMPACT_ATOMS: atom_id res chain seq x y z
N MET A 1 0.10 -11.80 13.54
CA MET A 1 -0.20 -10.49 12.92
C MET A 1 1.11 -9.90 12.42
N ALA A 2 1.25 -9.65 11.11
CA ALA A 2 2.53 -9.24 10.51
C ALA A 2 3.01 -7.88 11.05
N THR A 3 4.31 -7.71 11.27
CA THR A 3 4.94 -6.51 11.85
C THR A 3 4.49 -5.21 11.18
N THR A 4 4.35 -5.21 9.85
CA THR A 4 3.90 -4.06 9.05
C THR A 4 2.48 -3.60 9.39
N LEU A 5 1.54 -4.53 9.61
CA LEU A 5 0.16 -4.19 9.99
C LEU A 5 0.10 -3.60 11.41
N ARG A 6 0.94 -4.10 12.32
CA ARG A 6 1.07 -3.52 13.66
C ARG A 6 1.64 -2.10 13.60
N MET A 7 2.63 -1.84 12.75
CA MET A 7 3.20 -0.49 12.56
C MET A 7 2.18 0.51 12.00
N LEU A 8 1.37 0.09 11.03
CA LEU A 8 0.27 0.90 10.48
C LEU A 8 -0.68 1.32 11.61
N GLN A 9 -1.13 0.35 12.41
CA GLN A 9 -2.04 0.58 13.51
C GLN A 9 -1.44 1.50 14.60
N THR A 10 -0.16 1.34 14.94
CA THR A 10 0.53 2.19 15.94
C THR A 10 0.61 3.66 15.51
N ALA A 11 0.73 3.92 14.21
CA ALA A 11 0.75 5.26 13.66
C ALA A 11 -0.65 5.78 13.30
N GLY A 12 -1.70 5.10 13.79
CA GLY A 12 -3.11 5.46 13.61
C GLY A 12 -3.62 5.34 12.17
N ILE A 13 -2.86 4.68 11.29
CA ILE A 13 -3.28 4.39 9.92
C ILE A 13 -3.91 3.00 9.88
N SER A 14 -5.16 2.93 9.45
CA SER A 14 -5.85 1.65 9.25
C SER A 14 -5.95 1.33 7.76
N ALA A 15 -5.46 0.15 7.41
CA ALA A 15 -5.60 -0.42 6.07
C ALA A 15 -6.68 -1.50 6.07
N GLY A 16 -7.45 -1.59 5.00
CA GLY A 16 -8.47 -2.61 4.86
C GLY A 16 -8.72 -3.03 3.41
N ALA A 17 -9.32 -4.20 3.27
CA ALA A 17 -9.74 -4.76 1.99
C ALA A 17 -11.07 -5.50 2.17
N MET A 18 -11.97 -5.36 1.20
CA MET A 18 -13.23 -6.10 1.15
C MET A 18 -13.65 -6.37 -0.30
N ILE A 19 -14.58 -7.30 -0.48
CA ILE A 19 -15.29 -7.49 -1.74
C ILE A 19 -16.68 -6.87 -1.61
N ALA A 20 -17.05 -6.00 -2.53
CA ALA A 20 -18.38 -5.41 -2.64
C ALA A 20 -18.81 -5.39 -4.10
N ASP A 21 -20.03 -5.84 -4.41
CA ASP A 21 -20.63 -5.77 -5.76
C ASP A 21 -19.73 -6.32 -6.87
N GLY A 22 -19.04 -7.44 -6.60
CA GLY A 22 -18.12 -8.09 -7.55
C GLY A 22 -16.79 -7.38 -7.75
N LYS A 23 -16.50 -6.31 -6.99
CA LYS A 23 -15.26 -5.56 -7.03
C LYS A 23 -14.45 -5.73 -5.74
N VAL A 24 -13.14 -5.67 -5.87
CA VAL A 24 -12.23 -5.49 -4.74
C VAL A 24 -12.20 -4.01 -4.39
N ARG A 25 -12.40 -3.73 -3.11
CA ARG A 25 -12.25 -2.41 -2.52
C ARG A 25 -11.11 -2.47 -1.51
N VAL A 26 -10.11 -1.61 -1.66
CA VAL A 26 -9.01 -1.45 -0.69
C VAL A 26 -8.95 0.01 -0.25
N TRP A 27 -8.62 0.24 1.01
CA TRP A 27 -8.55 1.59 1.56
C TRP A 27 -7.43 1.77 2.58
N LEU A 28 -7.02 3.02 2.71
CA LEU A 28 -6.15 3.52 3.77
C LEU A 28 -6.82 4.71 4.43
N SER A 29 -6.98 4.63 5.75
CA SER A 29 -7.53 5.69 6.59
C SER A 29 -6.45 6.23 7.49
N GLN A 30 -6.45 7.53 7.72
CA GLN A 30 -5.47 8.24 8.54
C GLN A 30 -5.98 8.39 9.98
N PRO A 31 -5.12 8.82 10.92
CA PRO A 31 -5.56 9.15 12.27
C PRO A 31 -6.52 10.35 12.31
N ASP A 32 -6.41 11.24 11.32
CA ASP A 32 -7.29 12.40 11.17
C ASP A 32 -8.65 11.95 10.62
N PRO A 33 -9.74 12.01 11.42
CA PRO A 33 -11.06 11.55 11.01
C PRO A 33 -11.74 12.50 10.01
N ASP A 34 -11.25 13.73 9.86
CA ASP A 34 -11.82 14.72 8.93
C ASP A 34 -11.26 14.55 7.50
N LEU A 35 -10.21 13.75 7.34
CA LEU A 35 -9.64 13.43 6.03
C LEU A 35 -10.27 12.15 5.45
N PRO A 36 -10.75 12.20 4.19
CA PRO A 36 -11.32 11.02 3.55
C PRO A 36 -10.25 9.94 3.36
N PRO A 37 -10.63 8.65 3.46
CA PRO A 37 -9.70 7.56 3.20
C PRO A 37 -9.30 7.54 1.73
N TRP A 38 -8.06 7.16 1.45
CA TRP A 38 -7.67 6.80 0.10
C TRP A 38 -8.31 5.47 -0.27
N LEU A 39 -8.95 5.44 -1.42
CA LEU A 39 -9.79 4.33 -1.84
C LEU A 39 -9.43 3.92 -3.26
N TYR A 40 -9.29 2.61 -3.47
CA TYR A 40 -9.35 2.00 -4.78
C TYR A 40 -10.50 1.00 -4.82
N GLU A 41 -11.26 1.03 -5.92
CA GLU A 41 -12.31 0.07 -6.21
C GLU A 41 -12.20 -0.39 -7.67
N GLY A 42 -12.11 -1.71 -7.87
CA GLY A 42 -11.96 -2.29 -9.20
C GLY A 42 -12.12 -3.80 -9.20
N THR A 43 -12.09 -4.40 -10.38
CA THR A 43 -12.22 -5.87 -10.54
C THR A 43 -10.87 -6.59 -10.46
N ASP A 44 -9.77 -5.87 -10.67
CA ASP A 44 -8.42 -6.42 -10.64
C ASP A 44 -7.90 -6.50 -9.19
N ARG A 45 -7.82 -7.75 -8.70
CA ARG A 45 -7.39 -8.05 -7.33
C ARG A 45 -5.91 -7.80 -7.12
N GLU A 46 -5.11 -8.07 -8.12
CA GLU A 46 -3.65 -7.95 -8.04
C GLU A 46 -3.26 -6.47 -8.09
N TYR A 47 -3.89 -5.71 -8.97
CA TYR A 47 -3.75 -4.26 -8.98
C TYR A 47 -4.18 -3.63 -7.65
N ALA A 48 -5.31 -4.06 -7.07
CA ALA A 48 -5.75 -3.56 -5.76
C ALA A 48 -4.71 -3.81 -4.66
N ALA A 49 -4.10 -5.00 -4.64
CA ALA A 49 -3.04 -5.33 -3.69
C ALA A 49 -1.78 -4.48 -3.90
N HIS A 50 -1.35 -4.31 -5.16
CA HIS A 50 -0.20 -3.46 -5.50
C HIS A 50 -0.45 -1.99 -5.17
N TRP A 51 -1.66 -1.49 -5.44
CA TRP A 51 -2.09 -0.14 -5.08
C TRP A 51 -1.97 0.07 -3.56
N LEU A 52 -2.52 -0.85 -2.76
CA LEU A 52 -2.50 -0.74 -1.30
C LEU A 52 -1.06 -0.76 -0.76
N ALA A 53 -0.21 -1.67 -1.27
CA ALA A 53 1.19 -1.75 -0.88
C ALA A 53 1.98 -0.49 -1.25
N ALA A 54 1.76 0.07 -2.44
CA ALA A 54 2.44 1.29 -2.90
C ALA A 54 2.12 2.49 -2.01
N TYR A 55 0.86 2.67 -1.62
CA TYR A 55 0.47 3.78 -0.74
C TYR A 55 0.96 3.59 0.70
N VAL A 56 1.02 2.35 1.21
CA VAL A 56 1.70 2.08 2.50
C VAL A 56 3.16 2.53 2.45
N VAL A 57 3.88 2.26 1.36
CA VAL A 57 5.27 2.72 1.17
C VAL A 57 5.36 4.24 1.11
N TYR A 58 4.43 4.91 0.43
CA TYR A 58 4.38 6.37 0.35
C TYR A 58 4.26 7.03 1.73
N PHE A 59 3.37 6.53 2.60
CA PHE A 59 3.20 7.08 3.95
C PHE A 59 4.31 6.64 4.93
N TYR A 60 4.93 5.48 4.71
CA TYR A 60 5.98 4.94 5.57
C TYR A 60 7.25 4.59 4.79
N PRO A 61 7.98 5.60 4.28
CA PRO A 61 9.16 5.38 3.46
C PRO A 61 10.31 4.69 4.21
N LYS A 62 10.23 4.58 5.54
CA LYS A 62 11.22 3.91 6.41
C LYS A 62 10.82 2.49 6.84
N SER A 63 9.63 2.01 6.47
CA SER A 63 9.17 0.66 6.81
C SER A 63 9.98 -0.43 6.09
N ASP A 64 9.97 -1.67 6.61
CA ASP A 64 10.64 -2.80 5.94
C ASP A 64 10.03 -3.09 4.57
N LEU A 65 8.71 -2.88 4.40
CA LEU A 65 8.05 -2.96 3.10
C LEU A 65 8.60 -1.90 2.13
N ALA A 66 8.82 -0.66 2.58
CA ALA A 66 9.44 0.38 1.76
C ALA A 66 10.88 0.02 1.37
N LYS A 67 11.67 -0.58 2.28
CA LYS A 67 13.02 -1.07 1.95
C LYS A 67 12.99 -2.13 0.83
N VAL A 68 12.10 -3.12 0.95
CA VAL A 68 11.91 -4.15 -0.09
C VAL A 68 11.48 -3.51 -1.41
N TRP A 69 10.53 -2.57 -1.37
CA TRP A 69 10.06 -1.84 -2.55
C TRP A 69 11.18 -1.03 -3.21
N HIS A 70 12.05 -0.38 -2.43
CA HIS A 70 13.20 0.34 -2.94
C HIS A 70 14.24 -0.58 -3.60
N LEU A 71 14.49 -1.78 -3.05
CA LEU A 71 15.35 -2.78 -3.70
C LEU A 71 14.81 -3.17 -5.09
N VAL A 72 13.50 -3.44 -5.18
CA VAL A 72 12.85 -3.78 -6.46
C VAL A 72 12.92 -2.61 -7.45
N ARG A 73 12.63 -1.38 -7.00
CA ARG A 73 12.76 -0.18 -7.86
C ARG A 73 14.19 0.03 -8.35
N HIS A 74 15.19 -0.18 -7.49
CA HIS A 74 16.59 -0.05 -7.86
C HIS A 74 17.01 -1.11 -8.89
N ALA A 75 16.59 -2.37 -8.70
CA ALA A 75 16.81 -3.44 -9.67
C ALA A 75 16.14 -3.14 -11.03
N ASN A 76 14.90 -2.65 -11.03
CA ASN A 76 14.19 -2.27 -12.25
C ASN A 76 14.82 -1.06 -12.95
N ALA A 77 15.34 -0.08 -12.20
CA ALA A 77 16.05 1.06 -12.78
C ALA A 77 17.33 0.62 -13.50
N ALA A 78 18.04 -0.39 -12.96
CA ALA A 78 19.22 -0.96 -13.62
C ALA A 78 18.89 -1.65 -14.95
N LEU A 79 17.71 -2.25 -15.10
CA LEU A 79 17.23 -2.81 -16.38
C LEU A 79 17.01 -1.71 -17.44
N GLY A 80 16.54 -0.53 -17.02
CA GLY A 80 16.34 0.61 -17.91
C GLY A 80 17.63 1.29 -18.37
N GLN A 81 18.73 1.14 -17.62
CA GLN A 81 20.05 1.68 -17.94
C GLN A 81 20.96 0.69 -18.68
N ALA A 82 20.58 -0.58 -18.79
CA ALA A 82 21.30 -1.60 -19.55
C ALA A 82 20.97 -1.59 -21.05
N LYS A 83 20.52 -0.44 -21.59
CA LYS A 83 20.26 -0.22 -23.02
C LYS A 83 21.30 0.71 -23.62
#